data_AF-A0A1I4PIP6-F1
#
_entry.id   AF-A0A1I4PIP6-F1
#
_cell.length_a   1.000
_cell.length_b   1.000
_cell.length_c   1.000
_cell.angle_alpha   90.00
_cell.angle_beta   90.00
_cell.angle_gamma   90.00
#
_symmetry.space_group_name_H-M   'P 1'
#
loop_
_entity.id
_entity.type
_entity.pdbx_description
1 polymer ?
#
loop_
_entity_poly.entity_id
_entity_poly.type
_entity_poly.pdbx_seq_one_letter_code
_entity_poly.pdbx_strand_id
1 'polypeptide(L)' 'MCTIIHGIPVVADPTLSQKKTNRIVAEVIRSWNWKGRQIGKIELICDGKWVHVCSYEKPSIQIFSNN' A
#
# COMPACT_ATOMS: atom_id res chain seq x y z
N MET A 1 4.35 12.67 -0.35
CA MET A 1 3.00 12.82 -0.93
C MET A 1 2.08 11.78 -0.30
N CYS A 2 0.86 12.15 0.10
CA CYS A 2 -0.17 11.21 0.53
C CYS A 2 -1.31 11.22 -0.49
N THR A 3 -1.76 10.06 -0.94
CA THR A 3 -2.84 9.93 -1.92
C THR A 3 -3.59 8.61 -1.77
N ILE A 4 -4.74 8.48 -2.42
CA ILE A 4 -5.51 7.23 -2.48
C ILE A 4 -5.40 6.67 -3.90
N ILE A 5 -4.91 5.44 -4.03
CA ILE A 5 -4.77 4.73 -5.31
C ILE A 5 -5.52 3.42 -5.20
N HIS A 6 -6.49 3.18 -6.11
CA HIS A 6 -7.38 2.01 -6.08
C HIS A 6 -8.09 1.79 -4.72
N GLY A 7 -8.44 2.89 -4.03
CA GLY A 7 -9.06 2.83 -2.70
C GLY A 7 -8.10 2.51 -1.55
N ILE A 8 -6.79 2.39 -1.81
CA ILE A 8 -5.76 2.12 -0.81
C ILE A 8 -5.02 3.42 -0.49
N PRO A 9 -4.87 3.80 0.80
CA PRO A 9 -3.97 4.86 1.22
C PRO A 9 -2.52 4.56 0.85
N VAL A 10 -1.90 5.48 0.11
CA VAL A 10 -0.50 5.40 -0.33
C VAL A 10 0.25 6.64 0.16
N VAL A 11 1.29 6.42 0.94
CA VAL A 11 2.28 7.45 1.27
C VAL A 11 3.50 7.20 0.40
N ALA A 12 3.79 8.11 -0.52
CA ALA A 12 4.94 7.99 -1.41
C ALA A 12 5.92 9.14 -1.18
N ASP A 13 7.21 8.83 -1.27
CA ASP A 13 8.26 9.83 -1.34
C ASP A 13 7.95 10.88 -2.42
N PRO A 14 8.02 12.20 -2.13
CA PRO A 14 7.73 13.25 -3.10
C PRO A 14 8.58 13.20 -4.38
N THR A 15 9.76 12.58 -4.32
CA THR A 15 10.66 12.43 -5.47
C THR A 15 10.17 11.40 -6.49
N LEU A 16 9.21 10.54 -6.11
CA LEU A 16 8.62 9.57 -7.03
C LEU A 16 7.59 10.23 -7.93
N SER A 17 7.74 10.00 -9.24
CA SER A 17 6.70 10.39 -10.19
C SER A 17 5.43 9.57 -10.00
N GLN A 18 4.27 10.20 -10.23
CA GLN A 18 2.97 9.54 -10.15
C GLN A 18 2.89 8.27 -10.98
N LYS A 19 3.50 8.27 -12.18
CA LYS A 19 3.54 7.09 -13.06
C LYS A 19 4.30 5.92 -12.43
N LYS A 20 5.44 6.18 -11.78
CA LYS A 20 6.23 5.15 -11.10
C LYS A 20 5.49 4.64 -9.86
N THR A 21 4.89 5.55 -9.08
CA THR A 21 4.04 5.21 -7.93
C THR A 21 2.88 4.29 -8.33
N ASN A 22 2.11 4.66 -9.36
CA ASN A 22 0.98 3.86 -9.82
C ASN A 22 1.40 2.45 -10.27
N ARG A 23 2.53 2.33 -10.97
CA ARG A 23 3.06 1.03 -11.42
C ARG A 23 3.42 0.13 -10.23
N ILE A 24 4.18 0.65 -9.27
CA ILE A 24 4.60 -0.11 -8.09
C ILE A 24 3.37 -0.54 -7.29
N VAL A 25 2.43 0.37 -7.03
CA VAL A 25 1.19 0.08 -6.30
C VAL A 25 0.38 -1.02 -6.99
N ALA A 26 0.21 -0.97 -8.31
CA ALA A 26 -0.50 -2.01 -9.05
C ALA A 26 0.19 -3.38 -8.96
N GLU A 27 1.53 -3.43 -9.02
CA GLU A 27 2.29 -4.68 -8.86
C GLU A 27 2.15 -5.26 -7.45
N VAL A 28 2.16 -4.42 -6.41
CA VAL A 28 1.95 -4.84 -5.01
C VAL A 28 0.53 -5.37 -4.79
N ILE A 29 -0.50 -4.65 -5.23
CA ILE A 29 -1.91 -5.08 -5.14
C ILE A 29 -2.09 -6.44 -5.80
N ARG A 30 -1.53 -6.62 -7.00
CA ARG A 30 -1.57 -7.89 -7.71
C ARG A 30 -0.93 -9.01 -6.89
N SER A 31 0.27 -8.79 -6.34
CA SER A 31 0.96 -9.81 -5.53
C SER A 31 0.15 -10.23 -4.30
N TRP A 32 -0.51 -9.28 -3.62
CA TRP A 32 -1.33 -9.55 -2.43
C TRP A 32 -2.63 -10.28 -2.76
N ASN A 33 -3.33 -9.84 -3.81
CA ASN A 33 -4.56 -10.50 -4.27
C ASN A 33 -4.30 -11.97 -4.61
N TRP A 34 -3.12 -12.29 -5.17
CA TRP A 34 -2.75 -13.67 -5.53
C TRP A 34 -2.54 -14.55 -4.29
N LYS A 35 -2.25 -13.93 -3.14
CA LYS A 35 -2.13 -14.59 -1.83
C LYS A 35 -3.44 -14.58 -1.05
N GLY A 36 -4.54 -14.09 -1.62
CA GLY A 36 -5.83 -13.95 -0.94
C GLY A 36 -5.83 -12.94 0.21
N ARG A 37 -4.86 -12.02 0.25
CA ARG A 37 -4.72 -11.02 1.32
C ARG A 37 -5.25 -9.66 0.89
N GLN A 38 -5.73 -8.88 1.85
CA GLN A 38 -6.23 -7.52 1.62
C GLN A 38 -5.22 -6.49 2.11
N ILE A 39 -4.84 -5.55 1.24
CA ILE A 39 -3.96 -4.44 1.60
C ILE A 39 -4.76 -3.34 2.31
N GLY A 40 -4.22 -2.84 3.42
CA GLY A 40 -4.73 -1.69 4.16
C GLY A 40 -3.97 -0.39 3.86
N LYS A 41 -2.66 -0.45 3.61
CA LYS A 41 -1.81 0.73 3.35
C LYS A 41 -0.54 0.34 2.58
N ILE A 42 -0.03 1.26 1.76
CA ILE A 42 1.31 1.14 1.14
C ILE A 42 2.14 2.38 1.47
N GLU A 43 3.42 2.17 1.76
CA GLU A 43 4.41 3.24 1.88
C GLU A 43 5.56 2.99 0.90
N LEU A 44 5.92 4.02 0.13
CA LEU A 44 7.03 4.00 -0.83
C LEU A 44 8.09 5.00 -0.35
N ILE A 45 9.24 4.49 0.05
CA ILE A 45 10.35 5.29 0.60
C ILE A 45 11.51 5.18 -0.39
N CYS A 46 12.04 6.30 -0.83
CA CYS A 46 13.19 6.32 -1.74
C CYS A 46 14.51 6.31 -0.98
N ASP A 47 15.44 5.47 -1.43
CA ASP A 47 16.83 5.48 -1.01
C ASP A 47 17.72 5.46 -2.25
N GLY A 48 18.12 6.66 -2.69
CA GLY A 48 18.81 6.87 -3.96
C GLY A 48 18.00 6.35 -5.15
N LYS A 49 18.50 5.28 -5.79
CA LYS A 49 17.82 4.64 -6.95
C LYS A 49 16.82 3.56 -6.54
N TRP A 50 16.82 3.16 -5.28
CA TRP A 50 15.97 2.11 -4.75
C TRP A 50 14.65 2.69 -4.21
N VAL A 51 13.62 1.85 -4.23
CA VAL A 51 12.34 2.15 -3.58
C VAL A 51 12.07 1.03 -2.60
N HIS A 52 12.10 1.35 -1.31
CA HIS A 52 11.63 0.46 -0.27
C HIS A 52 10.10 0.51 -0.23
N VAL A 53 9.48 -0.67 -0.24
CA VAL A 53 8.02 -0.80 -0.33
C VAL A 53 7.51 -1.50 0.92
N CYS A 54 6.87 -0.75 1.81
CA CYS A 54 6.15 -1.31 2.95
C CYS A 54 4.69 -1.54 2.55
N SER A 55 4.19 -2.75 2.75
CA SER A 55 2.77 -3.07 2.53
C SER A 55 2.18 -3.65 3.80
N TYR A 56 1.07 -3.06 4.24
CA TYR A 56 0.42 -3.40 5.50
C TYR A 56 -0.91 -4.08 5.20
N GLU A 57 -1.17 -5.18 5.90
CA GLU A 57 -2.43 -5.92 5.79
C GLU A 57 -3.56 -5.09 6.41
N LYS A 58 -4.75 -5.16 5.80
CA LYS A 58 -5.94 -4.56 6.38
C LYS A 58 -6.25 -5.26 7.71
N PRO A 59 -6.46 -4.53 8.82
CA PRO A 59 -6.74 -5.15 10.09
C PRO A 59 -8.09 -5.89 10.04
N SER A 60 -8.14 -7.07 10.67
CA SER A 60 -9.40 -7.75 10.97
C SER A 60 -9.95 -7.19 12.27
N ILE A 61 -11.08 -6.49 12.21
CA ILE A 61 -11.74 -5.93 13.38
C ILE A 61 -12.86 -6.89 13.76
N GLN A 62 -12.73 -7.52 14.93
CA GLN A 62 -13.80 -8.30 15.55
C GLN A 62 -14.40 -7.49 16.70
N ILE A 63 -15.71 -7.29 16.66
CA ILE A 63 -16.45 -6.62 17.73
C ILE A 63 -17.08 -7.72 18.57
N PHE A 64 -16.72 -7.77 19.86
CA PHE A 64 -17.34 -8.67 20.83
C PHE A 64 -18.35 -7.87 21.65
N SER A 65 -19.60 -8.35 21.73
CA SER A 65 -20.59 -7.81 22.66
C SER A 65 -20.50 -8.57 23.99
N ASN A 66 -20.26 -7.85 25.09
CA ASN A 66 -20.51 -8.41 26.42
C ASN A 66 -21.99 -8.24 26.72
N ASN A 67 -22.74 -9.35 26.67
CA ASN A 67 -24.10 -9.44 27.24
C ASN A 67 -24.01 -9.61 28.76
#